data_AF-L8N2P5-F1
#
_entry.id   AF-L8N2P5-F1
#
_cell.length_a   1.000
_cell.length_b   1.000
_cell.length_c   1.000
_cell.angle_alpha   90.00
_cell.angle_beta   90.00
_cell.angle_gamma   90.00
#
_symmetry.space_group_name_H-M   'P 1'
#
loop_
_entity.id
_entity.type
_entity.pdbx_description
1 polymer ?
#
loop_
_entity_poly.entity_id
_entity_poly.type
_entity_poly.pdbx_seq_one_letter_code
_entity_poly.pdbx_strand_id
1 'polypeptide(L)'
;MATKFDFQVCMGLAIAASIFNAIAYIPVAQSHDAGSEKLGTVRALPSLQTRARPPLQPETLHIGMLETQFFEYAKDNNWAAIATIHRNEFTMHQLQPGGEGLYALPERKLVYVRGFTANIYFESDRLVGIRLTTDNRDRPLTSTELLNLVRAWFPDDVLSVLYQVAPSDPHKSIVETLIGTIPKVFERDFGKSSLPFCRVIVFPSPVPVNTLSTCSLST
;
A
#
# COMPACT_ATOMS: atom_id res chain seq x y z
N MET A 1 16.82 -50.08 41.26
CA MET A 1 17.95 -50.64 40.48
C MET A 1 18.92 -49.50 40.26
N ALA A 2 20.15 -49.62 40.77
CA ALA A 2 21.17 -48.59 40.72
C ALA A 2 22.25 -48.98 39.72
N THR A 3 22.69 -48.04 38.89
CA THR A 3 24.05 -47.97 38.31
C THR A 3 24.35 -46.51 37.96
N LYS A 4 25.57 -46.13 38.32
CA LYS A 4 26.18 -44.79 38.39
C LYS A 4 26.96 -44.45 37.09
N PHE A 5 27.15 -43.15 36.86
CA PHE A 5 28.35 -42.36 36.42
C PHE A 5 29.35 -42.97 35.40
N ASP A 6 30.08 -42.27 34.52
CA ASP A 6 30.36 -40.84 34.22
C ASP A 6 31.18 -40.78 32.91
N PHE A 7 31.65 -39.58 32.52
CA PHE A 7 32.73 -39.23 31.56
C PHE A 7 32.27 -38.84 30.14
N GLN A 8 32.07 -37.56 29.76
CA GLN A 8 32.89 -36.33 29.77
C GLN A 8 33.83 -36.19 28.55
N VAL A 9 33.82 -34.97 27.99
CA VAL A 9 34.92 -34.22 27.32
C VAL A 9 34.79 -33.95 25.80
N CYS A 10 34.30 -32.73 25.54
CA CYS A 10 34.87 -31.62 24.76
C CYS A 10 35.23 -31.69 23.27
N MET A 11 34.80 -30.60 22.64
CA MET A 11 35.55 -29.68 21.76
C MET A 11 35.76 -30.05 20.29
N GLY A 12 35.37 -29.09 19.44
CA GLY A 12 35.92 -28.95 18.10
C GLY A 12 35.11 -28.04 17.19
N LEU A 13 35.02 -26.74 17.52
CA LEU A 13 34.67 -25.71 16.54
C LEU A 13 35.77 -25.69 15.46
N ALA A 14 35.41 -25.76 14.18
CA ALA A 14 36.30 -25.37 13.09
C ALA A 14 35.51 -24.50 12.10
N ILE A 15 35.76 -23.19 12.21
CA ILE A 15 35.32 -22.14 11.29
C ILE A 15 36.27 -22.21 10.09
N ALA A 16 35.77 -22.56 8.92
CA ALA A 16 36.50 -22.39 7.66
C ALA A 16 36.07 -21.08 7.01
N ALA A 17 36.84 -20.02 7.27
CA ALA A 17 36.78 -18.77 6.55
C ALA A 17 37.59 -18.90 5.25
N SER A 18 36.91 -18.88 4.10
CA SER A 18 37.58 -18.83 2.80
C SER A 18 37.75 -17.36 2.40
N ILE A 19 38.97 -16.84 2.61
CA ILE A 19 39.42 -15.53 2.15
C ILE A 19 39.88 -15.68 0.70
N PHE A 20 39.22 -15.00 -0.25
CA PHE A 20 39.79 -14.73 -1.57
C PHE A 20 40.31 -13.30 -1.60
N ASN A 21 41.61 -13.16 -1.82
CA ASN A 21 42.30 -11.89 -2.00
C ASN A 21 42.96 -11.86 -3.39
N ALA A 22 43.16 -10.63 -3.87
CA ALA A 22 43.78 -10.19 -5.13
C ALA A 22 42.82 -10.27 -6.34
N ILE A 23 42.69 -9.24 -7.17
CA ILE A 23 43.78 -8.46 -7.77
C ILE A 23 43.38 -6.97 -7.85
N ALA A 24 44.22 -6.11 -7.26
CA ALA A 24 44.30 -4.71 -7.66
C ALA A 24 45.06 -4.63 -8.98
N TYR A 25 44.43 -4.08 -10.01
CA TYR A 25 45.13 -3.63 -11.21
C TYR A 25 44.86 -2.15 -11.38
N ILE A 26 45.88 -1.34 -11.10
CA ILE A 26 45.94 0.08 -11.44
C ILE A 26 46.68 0.16 -12.77
N PRO A 27 46.07 0.73 -13.83
CA PRO A 27 46.82 1.42 -14.85
C PRO A 27 46.81 2.92 -14.60
N VAL A 28 48.03 3.43 -14.64
CA VAL A 28 48.50 4.81 -14.63
C VAL A 28 47.78 5.72 -15.63
N ALA A 29 47.74 6.99 -15.27
CA ALA A 29 47.21 8.11 -16.04
C ALA A 29 47.89 8.34 -17.40
N GLN A 30 47.09 8.86 -18.33
CA GLN A 30 47.32 9.99 -19.26
C GLN A 30 46.83 9.69 -20.68
N SER A 31 45.84 10.45 -21.14
CA SER A 31 46.11 11.41 -22.22
C SER A 31 45.07 12.54 -22.15
N HIS A 32 45.58 13.75 -22.09
CA HIS A 32 44.82 14.98 -22.21
C HIS A 32 44.76 15.28 -23.71
N ASP A 33 43.77 14.74 -24.42
CA ASP A 33 43.49 15.15 -25.80
C ASP A 33 42.27 16.07 -25.79
N ALA A 34 42.58 17.37 -25.78
CA ALA A 34 41.67 18.40 -26.24
C ALA A 34 41.40 18.15 -27.73
N GLY A 35 40.24 17.58 -28.04
CA GLY A 35 39.89 17.15 -29.38
C GLY A 35 38.44 17.41 -29.72
N SER A 36 38.16 18.64 -30.14
CA SER A 36 37.11 19.01 -31.10
C SER A 36 35.69 18.49 -30.83
N GLU A 37 34.86 19.32 -30.19
CA GLU A 37 33.41 19.19 -30.28
C GLU A 37 32.98 19.35 -31.75
N LYS A 38 32.78 18.23 -32.45
CA LYS A 38 32.04 18.22 -33.71
C LYS A 38 30.57 18.48 -33.39
N LEU A 39 30.14 19.73 -33.63
CA LEU A 39 28.73 20.08 -33.79
C LEU A 39 28.08 19.11 -34.79
N GLY A 40 27.18 18.25 -34.31
CA GLY A 40 26.44 17.31 -35.16
C GLY A 40 26.32 15.88 -34.64
N THR A 41 26.80 15.56 -33.43
CA THR A 41 26.49 14.25 -32.82
C THR A 41 25.02 14.23 -32.40
N VAL A 42 24.19 13.48 -33.12
CA VAL A 42 22.81 13.21 -32.71
C VAL A 42 22.86 12.59 -31.33
N ARG A 43 22.39 13.35 -30.33
CA ARG A 43 22.27 12.91 -28.95
C ARG A 43 21.28 11.75 -28.95
N ALA A 44 21.78 10.51 -28.93
CA ALA A 44 20.92 9.37 -28.68
C ALA A 44 20.33 9.57 -27.29
N LEU A 45 19.04 9.89 -27.22
CA LEU A 45 18.32 9.87 -25.96
C LEU A 45 18.52 8.47 -25.37
N PRO A 46 18.92 8.34 -24.10
CA PRO A 46 18.94 7.03 -23.45
C PRO A 46 17.56 6.42 -23.64
N SER A 47 17.50 5.13 -23.97
CA SER A 47 16.21 4.45 -24.18
C SER A 47 15.32 4.74 -22.98
N LEU A 48 14.20 5.44 -23.22
CA LEU A 48 13.09 5.54 -22.29
C LEU A 48 12.44 4.15 -22.21
N GLN A 49 13.18 3.16 -21.70
CA GLN A 49 12.58 2.00 -21.08
C GLN A 49 11.92 2.53 -19.82
N THR A 50 10.68 3.01 -19.98
CA THR A 50 9.73 2.93 -18.88
C THR A 50 9.76 1.46 -18.48
N ARG A 51 10.22 1.18 -17.25
CA ARG A 51 10.18 -0.17 -16.71
C ARG A 51 8.73 -0.60 -16.86
N ALA A 52 8.43 -1.46 -17.83
CA ALA A 52 7.08 -1.92 -18.06
C ALA A 52 6.58 -2.44 -16.71
N ARG A 53 5.54 -1.80 -16.16
CA ARG A 53 4.98 -2.18 -14.87
C ARG A 53 4.69 -3.67 -14.96
N PRO A 54 5.15 -4.50 -14.00
CA PRO A 54 4.75 -5.90 -13.97
C PRO A 54 3.23 -5.97 -14.12
N PRO A 55 2.69 -6.99 -14.81
CA PRO A 55 1.24 -7.15 -14.90
C PRO A 55 0.65 -7.11 -13.50
N LEU A 56 -0.46 -6.38 -13.34
CA LEU A 56 -1.23 -6.34 -12.10
C LEU A 56 -1.46 -7.78 -11.66
N GLN A 57 -1.00 -8.11 -10.45
CA GLN A 57 -1.19 -9.46 -9.94
C GLN A 57 -2.70 -9.63 -9.69
N PRO A 58 -3.34 -10.68 -10.21
CA PRO A 58 -4.78 -10.87 -10.06
C PRO A 58 -5.21 -11.02 -8.59
N GLU A 59 -4.26 -11.34 -7.70
CA GLU A 59 -4.43 -11.49 -6.26
C GLU A 59 -4.43 -10.17 -5.49
N THR A 60 -4.10 -9.03 -6.13
CA THR A 60 -4.02 -7.73 -5.46
C THR A 60 -5.18 -6.82 -5.81
N LEU A 61 -5.66 -6.10 -4.81
CA LEU A 61 -6.72 -5.11 -4.97
C LEU A 61 -6.18 -3.94 -5.80
N HIS A 62 -6.92 -3.52 -6.82
CA HIS A 62 -6.55 -2.41 -7.69
C HIS A 62 -7.78 -1.67 -8.22
N ILE A 63 -7.64 -0.36 -8.44
CA ILE A 63 -8.72 0.43 -9.05
C ILE A 63 -8.92 0.00 -10.50
N GLY A 64 -10.17 -0.18 -10.90
CA GLY A 64 -10.58 -0.63 -12.22
C GLY A 64 -10.77 -2.15 -12.35
N MET A 65 -10.51 -2.92 -11.29
CA MET A 65 -10.76 -4.37 -11.27
C MET A 65 -12.25 -4.66 -11.47
N LEU A 66 -12.56 -5.79 -12.11
CA LEU A 66 -13.94 -6.22 -12.33
C LEU A 66 -14.61 -6.60 -11.01
N GLU A 67 -15.93 -6.44 -10.91
CA GLU A 67 -16.71 -6.82 -9.72
C GLU A 67 -16.51 -8.31 -9.37
N THR A 68 -16.49 -9.18 -10.38
CA THR A 68 -16.23 -10.61 -10.21
C THR A 68 -14.86 -10.90 -9.59
N GLN A 69 -13.81 -10.23 -10.08
CA GLN A 69 -12.45 -10.35 -9.54
C GLN A 69 -12.36 -9.83 -8.10
N PHE A 70 -13.09 -8.75 -7.80
CA PHE A 70 -13.14 -8.22 -6.44
C PHE A 70 -13.76 -9.23 -5.47
N PHE A 71 -14.83 -9.93 -5.87
CA PHE A 71 -15.44 -10.93 -5.01
C PHE A 71 -14.60 -12.19 -4.82
N GLU A 72 -13.79 -12.58 -5.81
CA GLU A 72 -12.77 -13.62 -5.63
C GLU A 72 -11.74 -13.19 -4.59
N TYR A 73 -11.17 -11.99 -4.73
CA TYR A 73 -10.26 -11.40 -3.74
C TYR A 73 -10.89 -11.35 -2.34
N ALA A 74 -12.12 -10.83 -2.24
CA ALA A 74 -12.83 -10.67 -0.98
C ALA A 74 -13.06 -12.03 -0.28
N LYS A 75 -13.43 -13.06 -1.05
CA LYS A 75 -13.61 -14.41 -0.56
C LYS A 75 -12.29 -14.99 -0.02
N ASP A 76 -11.20 -14.86 -0.77
CA ASP A 76 -9.89 -15.39 -0.37
C ASP A 76 -9.34 -14.69 0.89
N ASN A 77 -9.78 -13.46 1.15
CA ASN A 77 -9.41 -12.68 2.33
C ASN A 77 -10.47 -12.71 3.45
N ASN A 78 -11.47 -13.60 3.38
CA ASN A 78 -12.54 -13.77 4.38
C ASN A 78 -13.39 -12.51 4.64
N TRP A 79 -13.62 -11.69 3.61
CA TRP A 79 -14.52 -10.55 3.71
C TRP A 79 -15.98 -11.03 3.69
N ALA A 80 -16.78 -10.53 4.63
CA ALA A 80 -18.19 -10.87 4.75
C ALA A 80 -19.07 -9.80 4.10
N ALA A 81 -19.94 -10.19 3.17
CA ALA A 81 -20.91 -9.30 2.59
C ALA A 81 -22.01 -8.92 3.61
N ILE A 82 -22.40 -7.65 3.63
CA ILE A 82 -23.44 -7.10 4.50
C ILE A 82 -24.67 -6.69 3.69
N ALA A 83 -24.48 -5.87 2.66
CA ALA A 83 -25.57 -5.32 1.87
C ALA A 83 -25.09 -4.93 0.46
N THR A 84 -26.03 -4.83 -0.48
CA THR A 84 -25.77 -4.31 -1.83
C THR A 84 -26.82 -3.27 -2.19
N ILE A 85 -26.40 -2.14 -2.74
CA ILE A 85 -27.26 -1.09 -3.29
C ILE A 85 -26.94 -0.91 -4.76
N HIS A 86 -27.95 -1.03 -5.62
CA HIS A 86 -27.84 -0.79 -7.05
C HIS A 86 -28.50 0.56 -7.42
N ARG A 87 -27.83 1.37 -8.24
CA ARG A 87 -28.32 2.65 -8.78
C ARG A 87 -27.84 2.82 -10.23
N ASN A 88 -28.70 2.51 -11.19
CA ASN A 88 -28.39 2.60 -12.62
C ASN A 88 -27.11 1.80 -12.98
N GLU A 89 -26.09 2.44 -13.55
CA GLU A 89 -24.77 1.87 -13.86
C GLU A 89 -23.81 1.74 -12.67
N PHE A 90 -24.26 2.11 -11.46
CA PHE A 90 -23.45 2.09 -10.26
C PHE A 90 -23.95 1.08 -9.23
N THR A 91 -23.01 0.34 -8.66
CA THR A 91 -23.27 -0.61 -7.57
C THR A 91 -22.42 -0.26 -6.36
N MET A 92 -22.99 -0.39 -5.17
CA MET A 92 -22.25 -0.31 -3.92
C MET A 92 -22.45 -1.60 -3.14
N HIS A 93 -21.36 -2.31 -2.85
CA HIS A 93 -21.37 -3.43 -1.94
C HIS A 93 -20.79 -3.01 -0.60
N GLN A 94 -21.52 -3.30 0.46
CA GLN A 94 -21.03 -3.13 1.81
C GLN A 94 -20.48 -4.46 2.31
N LEU A 95 -19.22 -4.48 2.72
CA LEU A 95 -18.53 -5.65 3.24
C LEU A 95 -17.81 -5.35 4.56
N GLN A 96 -17.67 -6.38 5.38
CA GLN A 96 -16.82 -6.39 6.56
C GLN A 96 -15.53 -7.15 6.23
N PRO A 97 -14.35 -6.52 6.23
CA PRO A 97 -13.09 -7.25 6.07
C PRO A 97 -12.86 -8.28 7.18
N GLY A 98 -12.08 -9.30 6.85
CA GLY A 98 -11.88 -10.49 7.67
C GLY A 98 -10.88 -10.34 8.81
N GLY A 99 -10.27 -9.17 9.01
CA GLY A 99 -9.21 -9.00 10.00
C GLY A 99 -7.84 -9.48 9.50
N GLU A 100 -7.66 -9.62 8.19
CA GLU A 100 -6.44 -10.16 7.60
C GLU A 100 -5.20 -9.32 7.99
N GLY A 101 -4.04 -9.99 8.08
CA GLY A 101 -2.76 -9.33 8.31
C GLY A 101 -2.06 -9.09 6.99
N LEU A 102 -1.92 -7.84 6.59
CA LEU A 102 -1.26 -7.44 5.35
C LEU A 102 0.11 -6.83 5.64
N TYR A 103 1.10 -7.15 4.80
CA TYR A 103 2.43 -6.57 4.93
C TYR A 103 2.51 -5.25 4.15
N ALA A 104 2.60 -4.14 4.88
CA ALA A 104 2.90 -2.84 4.29
C ALA A 104 4.40 -2.73 3.98
N LEU A 105 4.76 -2.69 2.69
CA LEU A 105 6.11 -2.43 2.18
C LEU A 105 6.46 -0.94 2.23
N PRO A 106 7.70 -0.49 2.48
CA PRO A 106 8.91 -1.31 2.43
C PRO A 106 9.29 -1.96 3.76
N GLU A 107 8.80 -1.46 4.90
CA GLU A 107 9.21 -1.95 6.22
C GLU A 107 8.66 -3.35 6.56
N ARG A 108 7.80 -3.93 5.69
CA ARG A 108 7.05 -5.17 5.92
C ARG A 108 6.36 -5.16 7.28
N LYS A 109 5.80 -4.01 7.64
CA LYS A 109 5.04 -3.87 8.86
C LYS A 109 3.71 -4.61 8.67
N LEU A 110 3.41 -5.54 9.57
CA LEU A 110 2.12 -6.22 9.59
C LEU A 110 1.02 -5.22 10.02
N VAL A 111 0.00 -5.08 9.20
CA VAL A 111 -1.16 -4.21 9.42
C VAL A 111 -2.41 -5.09 9.41
N TYR A 112 -3.24 -4.98 10.43
CA TYR A 112 -4.49 -5.74 10.54
C TYR A 112 -5.66 -4.96 9.98
N VAL A 113 -6.47 -5.61 9.16
CA VAL A 113 -7.62 -5.04 8.46
C VAL A 113 -8.89 -5.22 9.29
N ARG A 114 -9.06 -4.40 10.35
CA ARG A 114 -10.22 -4.48 11.26
C ARG A 114 -10.74 -3.12 11.66
N GLY A 115 -11.94 -3.09 12.26
CA GLY A 115 -12.54 -1.92 12.87
C GLY A 115 -13.21 -0.95 11.92
N PHE A 116 -13.63 -1.42 10.75
CA PHE A 116 -14.41 -0.65 9.82
C PHE A 116 -15.26 -1.55 8.92
N THR A 117 -16.33 -0.98 8.40
CA THR A 117 -17.09 -1.51 7.27
C THR A 117 -16.61 -0.82 6.00
N ALA A 118 -16.47 -1.58 4.91
CA ALA A 118 -16.03 -1.09 3.61
C ALA A 118 -17.21 -1.04 2.64
N ASN A 119 -17.52 0.15 2.13
CA ASN A 119 -18.43 0.33 1.01
C ASN A 119 -17.60 0.40 -0.27
N ILE A 120 -17.82 -0.56 -1.16
CA ILE A 120 -17.06 -0.78 -2.38
C ILE A 120 -17.91 -0.34 -3.55
N TYR A 121 -17.42 0.65 -4.31
CA TYR A 121 -18.19 1.29 -5.37
C TYR A 121 -17.72 0.83 -6.74
N PHE A 122 -18.69 0.42 -7.56
CA PHE A 122 -18.50 0.01 -8.93
C PHE A 122 -19.23 0.96 -9.88
N GLU A 123 -18.60 1.27 -11.01
CA GLU A 123 -19.20 1.96 -12.15
C GLU A 123 -18.95 1.10 -13.40
N SER A 124 -20.01 0.74 -14.11
CA SER A 124 -19.89 -0.14 -15.29
C SER A 124 -19.07 -1.41 -15.00
N ASP A 125 -19.38 -2.08 -13.88
CA ASP A 125 -18.72 -3.32 -13.41
C ASP A 125 -17.24 -3.17 -12.99
N ARG A 126 -16.74 -1.94 -12.83
CA ARG A 126 -15.35 -1.66 -12.43
C ARG A 126 -15.26 -0.95 -11.09
N LEU A 127 -14.37 -1.43 -10.22
CA LEU A 127 -14.06 -0.80 -8.95
C LEU A 127 -13.54 0.62 -9.17
N VAL A 128 -14.26 1.63 -8.69
CA VAL A 128 -13.85 3.04 -8.81
C VAL A 128 -13.37 3.63 -7.48
N GLY A 129 -13.86 3.10 -6.36
CA GLY A 129 -13.46 3.58 -5.05
C GLY A 129 -13.99 2.77 -3.89
N ILE A 130 -13.44 3.06 -2.72
CA ILE A 130 -13.79 2.42 -1.45
C ILE A 130 -14.00 3.49 -0.40
N ARG A 131 -15.08 3.38 0.37
CA ARG A 131 -15.29 4.18 1.59
C ARG A 131 -15.17 3.29 2.80
N LEU A 132 -14.34 3.71 3.76
CA LEU A 132 -14.24 3.04 5.06
C LEU A 132 -15.01 3.86 6.09
N THR A 133 -15.91 3.19 6.81
CA THR A 133 -16.63 3.76 7.95
C THR A 133 -16.26 2.98 9.19
N THR A 134 -15.90 3.67 10.28
CA THR A 134 -15.50 3.00 11.52
C THR A 134 -16.62 2.12 12.08
N ASP A 135 -16.23 0.96 12.60
CA ASP A 135 -17.10 0.14 13.45
C ASP A 135 -16.79 0.47 14.91
N ASN A 136 -17.81 0.91 15.66
CA ASN A 136 -17.70 1.31 17.06
C ASN A 136 -17.28 0.17 18.00
N ARG A 137 -17.28 -1.08 17.52
CA ARG A 137 -16.86 -2.27 18.29
C ARG A 137 -15.34 -2.38 18.44
N ASP A 138 -14.58 -1.68 17.61
CA ASP A 138 -13.13 -1.80 17.50
C ASP A 138 -12.44 -0.44 17.69
N ARG A 139 -11.12 -0.48 17.87
CA ARG A 139 -10.31 0.74 17.94
C ARG A 139 -10.27 1.43 16.56
N PRO A 140 -10.57 2.74 16.48
CA PRO A 140 -10.42 3.50 15.23
C PRO A 140 -8.99 3.50 14.71
N LEU A 141 -8.85 3.52 13.38
CA LEU A 141 -7.55 3.68 12.73
C LEU A 141 -7.01 5.10 12.93
N THR A 142 -5.71 5.20 13.16
CA THR A 142 -4.98 6.47 13.00
C THR A 142 -4.71 6.74 11.52
N SER A 143 -4.35 7.99 11.17
CA SER A 143 -3.97 8.32 9.78
C SER A 143 -2.79 7.47 9.28
N THR A 144 -1.77 7.24 10.10
CA THR A 144 -0.62 6.40 9.71
C THR A 144 -1.03 4.94 9.48
N GLU A 145 -1.92 4.39 10.31
CA GLU A 145 -2.43 3.02 10.11
C GLU A 145 -3.27 2.93 8.84
N LEU A 146 -4.12 3.93 8.57
CA LEU A 146 -4.89 4.02 7.34
C LEU A 146 -3.99 4.04 6.10
N LEU A 147 -2.96 4.89 6.06
CA LEU A 147 -2.11 4.98 4.87
C LEU A 147 -1.28 3.70 4.64
N ASN A 148 -0.85 3.04 5.71
CA ASN A 148 -0.20 1.75 5.59
C ASN A 148 -1.17 0.67 5.11
N LEU A 149 -2.41 0.68 5.60
CA LEU A 149 -3.48 -0.21 5.13
C LEU A 149 -3.76 -0.01 3.64
N VAL A 150 -3.96 1.23 3.19
CA VAL A 150 -4.21 1.55 1.78
C VAL A 150 -3.05 1.06 0.91
N ARG A 151 -1.80 1.31 1.32
CA ARG A 151 -0.61 0.84 0.59
C ARG A 151 -0.49 -0.69 0.59
N ALA A 152 -1.00 -1.37 1.61
CA ALA A 152 -0.98 -2.82 1.68
C ALA A 152 -2.06 -3.46 0.81
N TRP A 153 -3.26 -2.88 0.76
CA TRP A 153 -4.32 -3.32 -0.15
C TRP A 153 -4.02 -3.01 -1.61
N PHE A 154 -3.51 -1.81 -1.89
CA PHE A 154 -3.24 -1.31 -3.23
C PHE A 154 -1.72 -1.13 -3.44
N PRO A 155 -0.95 -2.23 -3.54
CA PRO A 155 0.51 -2.16 -3.52
C PRO A 155 1.11 -1.43 -4.73
N ASP A 156 0.37 -1.38 -5.84
CA ASP A 156 0.87 -0.88 -7.11
C ASP A 156 0.25 0.48 -7.52
N ASP A 157 -0.82 0.94 -6.87
CA ASP A 157 -1.57 2.11 -7.30
C ASP A 157 -1.11 3.42 -6.66
N VAL A 158 -1.18 4.50 -7.44
CA VAL A 158 -1.09 5.87 -6.91
C VAL A 158 -2.51 6.33 -6.61
N LEU A 159 -2.80 6.55 -5.33
CA LEU A 159 -4.16 6.80 -4.87
C LEU A 159 -4.29 8.13 -4.16
N SER A 160 -5.36 8.86 -4.49
CA SER A 160 -5.82 9.97 -3.66
C SER A 160 -6.68 9.40 -2.54
N VAL A 161 -6.28 9.63 -1.30
CA VAL A 161 -7.03 9.26 -0.11
C VAL A 161 -7.55 10.53 0.55
N LEU A 162 -8.86 10.60 0.71
CA LEU A 162 -9.54 11.64 1.50
C LEU A 162 -9.95 11.03 2.83
N TYR A 163 -9.71 11.72 3.94
CA TYR A 163 -10.12 11.23 5.25
C TYR A 163 -10.50 12.37 6.18
N GLN A 164 -11.40 12.10 7.13
CA GLN A 164 -11.80 13.03 8.19
C GLN A 164 -11.21 12.60 9.53
N VAL A 165 -10.74 13.57 10.32
CA VAL A 165 -10.19 13.36 11.66
C VAL A 165 -10.99 14.19 12.67
N ALA A 166 -11.31 13.60 13.82
CA ALA A 166 -11.92 14.34 14.92
C ALA A 166 -10.90 15.35 15.52
N PRO A 167 -11.17 16.67 15.52
CA PRO A 167 -10.21 17.68 15.96
C PRO A 167 -9.83 17.58 17.44
N SER A 168 -10.75 17.09 18.26
CA SER A 168 -10.58 16.93 19.71
C SER A 168 -9.87 15.63 20.10
N ASP A 169 -9.62 14.72 19.16
CA ASP A 169 -8.98 13.44 19.46
C ASP A 169 -7.44 13.57 19.41
N PRO A 170 -6.74 13.40 20.55
CA PRO A 170 -5.27 13.42 20.58
C PRO A 170 -4.64 12.33 19.71
N HIS A 171 -5.36 11.24 19.44
CA HIS A 171 -4.90 10.13 18.61
C HIS A 171 -5.20 10.31 17.12
N LYS A 172 -5.90 11.39 16.73
CA LYS A 172 -6.27 11.68 15.34
C LYS A 172 -6.96 10.48 14.66
N SER A 173 -7.90 9.89 15.37
CA SER A 173 -8.72 8.79 14.85
C SER A 173 -9.50 9.22 13.62
N ILE A 174 -9.50 8.33 12.64
CA ILE A 174 -10.20 8.48 11.38
C ILE A 174 -11.69 8.26 11.63
N VAL A 175 -12.50 9.19 11.15
CA VAL A 175 -13.98 9.11 11.22
C VAL A 175 -14.53 8.48 9.94
N GLU A 176 -14.05 8.97 8.80
CA GLU A 176 -14.49 8.55 7.47
C GLU A 176 -13.29 8.60 6.52
N THR A 177 -13.23 7.68 5.56
CA THR A 177 -12.21 7.67 4.51
C THR A 177 -12.82 7.36 3.15
N LEU A 178 -12.31 8.00 2.10
CA LEU A 178 -12.59 7.73 0.70
C LEU A 178 -11.26 7.44 -0.01
N ILE A 179 -11.20 6.29 -0.68
CA ILE A 179 -10.05 5.80 -1.46
C ILE A 179 -10.51 5.74 -2.91
N GLY A 180 -9.77 6.37 -3.83
CA GLY A 180 -10.17 6.44 -5.24
C GLY A 180 -11.26 7.48 -5.49
N THR A 181 -12.16 7.19 -6.43
CA THR A 181 -13.27 8.07 -6.82
C THR A 181 -14.59 7.47 -6.37
N ILE A 182 -15.44 8.27 -5.75
CA ILE A 182 -16.78 7.80 -5.40
C ILE A 182 -17.80 8.37 -6.39
N PRO A 183 -18.72 7.54 -6.92
CA PRO A 183 -19.73 8.03 -7.84
C PRO A 183 -20.63 9.09 -7.20
N LYS A 184 -20.93 10.15 -7.97
CA LYS A 184 -21.79 11.28 -7.53
C LYS A 184 -23.15 10.83 -7.02
N VAL A 185 -23.69 9.74 -7.56
CA VAL A 185 -24.97 9.18 -7.12
C VAL A 185 -24.96 8.72 -5.66
N PHE A 186 -23.79 8.49 -5.06
CA PHE A 186 -23.62 8.13 -3.66
C PHE A 186 -23.11 9.30 -2.78
N GLU A 187 -22.87 10.49 -3.35
CA GLU A 187 -22.31 11.64 -2.62
C GLU A 187 -23.15 12.13 -1.45
N ARG A 188 -24.47 11.97 -1.52
CA ARG A 188 -25.39 12.38 -0.44
C ARG A 188 -25.14 11.65 0.88
N ASP A 189 -24.40 10.54 0.85
CA ASP A 189 -24.10 9.75 2.03
C ASP A 189 -22.76 10.13 2.69
N PHE A 190 -21.98 11.05 2.12
CA PHE A 190 -20.66 11.49 2.60
C PHE A 190 -20.71 12.74 3.47
N GLY A 191 -19.69 12.92 4.31
CA GLY A 191 -19.46 14.19 5.00
C GLY A 191 -20.61 14.60 5.93
N LYS A 192 -21.35 13.62 6.45
CA LYS A 192 -22.39 13.88 7.48
C LYS A 192 -21.78 14.50 8.73
N SER A 193 -20.49 14.25 8.97
CA SER A 193 -19.71 15.02 9.93
C SER A 193 -19.31 16.35 9.29
N SER A 194 -19.53 17.46 9.98
CA SER A 194 -19.12 18.82 9.57
C SER A 194 -17.60 19.02 9.65
N LEU A 195 -16.82 17.94 9.56
CA LEU A 195 -15.37 17.93 9.71
C LEU A 195 -14.70 18.15 8.34
N PRO A 196 -13.56 18.86 8.30
CA PRO A 196 -12.82 19.05 7.06
C PRO A 196 -12.23 17.72 6.57
N PHE A 197 -12.21 17.53 5.25
CA PHE A 197 -11.45 16.44 4.64
C PHE A 197 -9.98 16.81 4.54
N CYS A 198 -9.13 15.85 4.90
CA CYS A 198 -7.71 15.86 4.62
C CYS A 198 -7.42 14.98 3.41
N ARG A 199 -6.66 15.52 2.45
CA ARG A 199 -6.22 14.81 1.25
C ARG A 199 -4.77 14.43 1.37
N VAL A 200 -4.44 13.20 0.96
CA VAL A 200 -3.06 12.75 0.77
C VAL A 200 -2.97 11.87 -0.47
N ILE A 201 -1.83 11.93 -1.15
CA ILE A 201 -1.52 11.04 -2.27
C ILE A 201 -0.62 9.93 -1.73
N VAL A 202 -1.11 8.69 -1.84
CA VAL A 202 -0.35 7.48 -1.49
C VAL A 202 0.34 6.99 -2.75
N PHE A 203 1.65 6.84 -2.67
CA PHE A 203 2.46 6.25 -3.73
C PHE A 203 2.80 4.79 -3.39
N PRO A 204 2.96 3.93 -4.40
CA PRO A 204 3.39 2.57 -4.20
C PRO A 204 4.83 2.52 -3.65
N SER A 205 5.19 1.39 -3.04
CA SER A 205 6.56 1.11 -2.59
C SER A 205 7.56 1.23 -3.76
N PRO A 206 8.78 1.75 -3.56
CA PRO A 206 9.45 2.02 -2.27
C PRO A 206 9.29 3.45 -1.75
N VAL A 207 8.35 4.24 -2.28
CA VAL A 207 8.17 5.63 -1.81
C VAL A 207 7.70 5.60 -0.36
N PRO A 208 8.37 6.33 0.56
CA PRO A 208 7.93 6.42 1.96
C PRO A 208 6.52 7.00 2.05
N VAL A 209 5.75 6.56 3.05
CA VAL A 209 4.48 7.20 3.37
C VAL A 209 4.77 8.57 3.97
N ASN A 210 4.85 9.60 3.12
CA ASN A 210 4.99 10.97 3.57
C ASN A 210 3.62 11.52 3.94
N THR A 211 3.51 12.06 5.15
CA THR A 211 2.28 12.62 5.72
C THR A 211 2.03 14.07 5.27
N LEU A 212 2.33 14.41 4.01
CA LEU A 212 1.94 15.71 3.46
C LEU A 212 0.44 15.68 3.15
N SER A 213 -0.36 15.73 4.22
CA SER A 213 -1.81 15.83 4.15
C SER A 213 -2.23 17.29 4.14
N THR A 214 -2.99 17.69 3.13
CA THR A 214 -3.63 19.01 3.10
C THR A 214 -5.04 18.85 3.64
N CYS A 215 -5.30 19.39 4.83
CA CYS A 215 -6.66 19.48 5.36
C CYS A 215 -7.32 20.71 4.76
N SER A 216 -8.21 20.50 3.79
CA SER A 216 -9.04 21.57 3.26
C SER A 216 -10.20 21.80 4.21
N LEU A 217 -10.26 22.99 4.79
CA LEU A 217 -11.48 23.49 5.40
C LEU A 217 -12.52 23.57 4.28
N SER A 218 -13.51 22.67 4.30
CA SER A 218 -14.70 22.79 3.47
C SER A 218 -15.44 24.04 3.93
N THR A 219 -15.30 25.12 3.15
CA THR A 219 -16.11 26.35 3.20
C THR A 219 -17.53 26.08 2.73
#